data_AF-A0AA38U5T7-F1
#
_entry.id   AF-A0AA38U5T7-F1
#
_cell.length_a   1.000
_cell.length_b   1.000
_cell.length_c   1.000
_cell.angle_alpha   90.00
_cell.angle_beta   90.00
_cell.angle_gamma   90.00
#
_symmetry.space_group_name_H-M   'P 1'
#
loop_
_entity.id
_entity.type
_entity.pdbx_description
1 polymer ?
#
loop_
_entity_poly.entity_id
_entity_poly.type
_entity_poly.pdbx_seq_one_letter_code
_entity_poly.pdbx_strand_id
1 'polypeptide(L)'
;MGSRAHASMLANQGLISFSDRDGILEGLDQIEKQIERGEFVWRTDREDVHMNIEAALADLIGKPAKKLHTARSRNDQVSTDFRLWFADTITRNSMDAVSDRDFVLELLSANAITAMHLSRLGEEWVLWASEEFGFITPSDSVSTGSSIMPRKKNPDPMELVRGKSARVFGDLVTLQVLCKGLPLAYNRDLQEDKEPVFDSVKTIIGMLEVSSEFAQNITYNQDRIQKALPAGHLDATTLADYLGIPFRTSHDIVGRAVALCVYKNCQLQDLTLDELLSINTVFDTDVYDYLGVENSIKKFSSYGSTGSECVAAQLDFWITRLNINQ
;
A
#
# COMPACT_ATOMS: atom_id res chain seq x y z
N MET A 1 -23.24 -17.98 1.28
CA MET A 1 -24.20 -16.88 1.59
C MET A 1 -25.27 -16.67 0.51
N GLY A 2 -24.92 -16.28 -0.73
CA GLY A 2 -25.91 -15.90 -1.77
C GLY A 2 -26.97 -16.97 -2.07
N SER A 3 -26.58 -18.25 -2.12
CA SER A 3 -27.53 -19.36 -2.32
C SER A 3 -28.57 -19.51 -1.19
N ARG A 4 -28.20 -19.20 0.06
CA ARG A 4 -29.13 -19.24 1.22
C ARG A 4 -30.18 -18.14 1.12
N ALA A 5 -29.73 -16.93 0.76
CA ALA A 5 -30.62 -15.79 0.55
C ALA A 5 -31.60 -16.06 -0.60
N HIS A 6 -31.11 -16.62 -1.71
CA HIS A 6 -31.95 -16.98 -2.86
C HIS A 6 -33.01 -18.04 -2.51
N ALA A 7 -32.62 -19.11 -1.81
CA ALA A 7 -33.56 -20.15 -1.35
C ALA A 7 -34.67 -19.56 -0.46
N SER A 8 -34.29 -18.66 0.46
CA SER A 8 -35.24 -17.99 1.36
C SER A 8 -36.21 -17.08 0.59
N MET A 9 -35.71 -16.35 -0.41
CA MET A 9 -36.53 -15.54 -1.31
C MET A 9 -37.52 -16.41 -2.10
N LEU A 10 -37.06 -17.52 -2.70
CA LEU A 10 -37.93 -18.42 -3.47
C LEU A 10 -39.09 -18.97 -2.63
N ALA A 11 -38.84 -19.31 -1.37
CA ALA A 11 -39.88 -19.78 -0.46
C ALA A 11 -40.89 -18.68 -0.13
N ASN A 12 -40.42 -17.46 0.14
CA ASN A 12 -41.29 -16.31 0.41
C ASN A 12 -42.15 -15.91 -0.80
N GLN A 13 -41.66 -16.15 -2.03
CA GLN A 13 -42.43 -15.96 -3.27
C GLN A 13 -43.34 -17.15 -3.61
N GLY A 14 -43.34 -18.21 -2.80
CA GLY A 14 -44.14 -19.43 -3.03
C GLY A 14 -43.65 -20.30 -4.18
N LEU A 15 -42.42 -20.11 -4.67
CA LEU A 15 -41.82 -20.88 -5.76
C LEU A 15 -41.27 -22.23 -5.28
N ILE A 16 -40.90 -22.33 -4.01
CA ILE A 16 -40.54 -23.57 -3.31
C ILE A 16 -41.26 -23.65 -1.96
N SER A 17 -41.40 -24.84 -1.39
CA SER A 17 -41.97 -24.95 -0.04
C SER A 17 -40.96 -24.50 1.03
N PHE A 18 -41.46 -24.08 2.20
CA PHE A 18 -40.58 -23.78 3.34
C PHE A 18 -39.75 -25.01 3.78
N SER A 19 -40.29 -26.21 3.61
CA SER A 19 -39.56 -27.45 3.85
C SER A 19 -38.42 -27.67 2.84
N ASP A 20 -38.64 -27.38 1.55
CA ASP A 20 -37.56 -27.41 0.55
C ASP A 20 -36.47 -26.40 0.89
N ARG A 21 -36.86 -25.18 1.31
CA ARG A 21 -35.91 -24.13 1.75
C ARG A 21 -35.07 -24.63 2.92
N ASP A 22 -35.69 -25.16 3.96
CA ASP A 22 -34.97 -25.60 5.16
C ASP A 22 -33.97 -26.72 4.82
N GLY A 23 -34.35 -27.68 3.98
CA GLY A 23 -33.43 -28.69 3.48
C GLY A 23 -32.27 -28.10 2.66
N ILE A 24 -32.51 -27.08 1.83
CA ILE A 24 -31.46 -26.37 1.10
C ILE A 24 -30.50 -25.65 2.06
N LEU A 25 -31.02 -24.94 3.07
CA LEU A 25 -30.20 -24.21 4.05
C LEU A 25 -29.31 -25.17 4.84
N GLU A 26 -29.89 -26.25 5.37
CA GLU A 26 -29.15 -27.29 6.09
C GLU A 26 -28.08 -27.96 5.21
N GLY A 27 -28.42 -28.27 3.95
CA GLY A 27 -27.46 -28.84 3.00
C GLY A 27 -26.30 -27.90 2.71
N LEU A 28 -26.58 -26.60 2.51
CA LEU A 28 -25.54 -25.59 2.31
C LEU A 28 -24.65 -25.42 3.55
N ASP A 29 -25.22 -25.47 4.76
CA ASP A 29 -24.46 -25.42 6.02
C ASP A 29 -23.54 -26.63 6.21
N GLN A 30 -23.97 -27.80 5.76
CA GLN A 30 -23.11 -28.99 5.77
C GLN A 30 -21.95 -28.85 4.78
N ILE A 31 -22.22 -28.38 3.56
CA ILE A 31 -21.17 -28.14 2.55
C ILE A 31 -20.17 -27.10 3.03
N GLU A 32 -20.63 -25.98 3.59
CA GLU A 32 -19.76 -24.94 4.14
C GLU A 32 -18.83 -25.49 5.22
N LYS A 33 -19.36 -26.26 6.17
CA LYS A 33 -18.54 -26.92 7.21
C LYS A 33 -17.53 -27.90 6.64
N GLN A 34 -17.87 -28.62 5.57
CA GLN A 34 -16.91 -29.52 4.89
C GLN A 34 -15.79 -28.73 4.23
N ILE A 35 -16.10 -27.59 3.59
CA ILE A 35 -15.10 -26.71 2.98
C ILE A 35 -14.16 -26.14 4.06
N GLU A 36 -14.72 -25.63 5.16
CA GLU A 36 -13.94 -25.06 6.28
C GLU A 36 -13.01 -26.08 6.94
N ARG A 37 -13.40 -27.36 6.97
CA ARG A 37 -12.58 -28.46 7.49
C ARG A 37 -11.58 -29.02 6.48
N GLY A 38 -11.61 -28.55 5.23
CA GLY A 38 -10.80 -29.12 4.14
C GLY A 38 -11.23 -30.52 3.70
N GLU A 39 -12.44 -30.95 4.05
CA GLU A 39 -13.01 -32.25 3.71
C GLU A 39 -13.74 -32.25 2.35
N PHE A 40 -14.08 -31.06 1.84
CA PHE A 40 -14.79 -30.92 0.57
C PHE A 40 -13.90 -31.23 -0.63
N VAL A 41 -14.34 -32.18 -1.47
CA VAL A 41 -13.60 -32.59 -2.66
C VAL A 41 -13.97 -31.71 -3.85
N TRP A 42 -13.09 -30.76 -4.17
CA TRP A 42 -13.20 -29.95 -5.38
C TRP A 42 -12.85 -30.78 -6.61
N ARG A 43 -13.75 -30.82 -7.58
CA ARG A 43 -13.55 -31.55 -8.83
C ARG A 43 -13.22 -30.61 -9.98
N THR A 44 -12.11 -30.89 -10.66
CA THR A 44 -11.62 -30.12 -11.81
C THR A 44 -12.34 -30.45 -13.11
N ASP A 45 -13.15 -31.52 -13.15
CA ASP A 45 -14.01 -31.84 -14.30
C ASP A 45 -15.33 -31.05 -14.30
N ARG A 46 -15.53 -30.18 -13.30
CA ARG A 46 -16.62 -29.21 -13.23
C ARG A 46 -16.10 -27.84 -13.72
N GLU A 47 -16.93 -27.13 -14.47
CA GLU A 47 -16.55 -25.87 -15.12
C GLU A 47 -16.15 -24.79 -14.11
N ASP A 48 -16.88 -24.67 -13.00
CA ASP A 48 -16.69 -23.62 -12.01
C ASP A 48 -16.97 -24.09 -10.58
N VAL A 49 -16.71 -23.19 -9.61
CA VAL A 49 -17.01 -23.44 -8.20
C VAL A 49 -18.50 -23.62 -7.96
N HIS A 50 -19.36 -22.96 -8.73
CA HIS A 50 -20.81 -23.04 -8.58
C HIS A 50 -21.33 -24.43 -8.90
N MET A 51 -20.84 -25.06 -9.97
CA MET A 51 -21.17 -26.44 -10.35
C MET A 51 -20.72 -27.45 -9.29
N ASN A 52 -19.59 -27.21 -8.62
CA ASN A 52 -19.15 -28.06 -7.51
C ASN A 52 -20.16 -28.03 -6.36
N ILE A 53 -20.58 -26.82 -5.95
CA ILE A 53 -21.55 -26.66 -4.85
C ILE A 53 -22.93 -27.21 -5.24
N GLU A 54 -23.37 -26.99 -6.47
CA GLU A 54 -24.67 -27.48 -6.97
C GLU A 54 -24.73 -29.00 -7.03
N ALA A 55 -23.66 -29.64 -7.52
CA ALA A 55 -23.56 -31.10 -7.55
C ALA A 55 -23.57 -31.66 -6.12
N ALA A 56 -22.75 -31.11 -5.22
CA ALA A 56 -22.69 -31.54 -3.83
C ALA A 56 -24.04 -31.38 -3.11
N LEU A 57 -24.74 -30.27 -3.35
CA LEU A 57 -26.07 -30.05 -2.77
C LEU A 57 -27.09 -31.04 -3.32
N ALA A 58 -27.07 -31.30 -4.63
CA ALA A 58 -27.94 -32.30 -5.25
C ALA A 58 -27.69 -33.72 -4.71
N ASP A 59 -26.44 -34.08 -4.45
CA ASP A 59 -26.07 -35.37 -3.88
C ASP A 59 -26.53 -35.49 -2.41
N LEU A 60 -26.51 -34.39 -1.64
CA LEU A 60 -26.91 -34.37 -0.23
C LEU A 60 -28.43 -34.44 -0.02
N ILE A 61 -29.20 -33.62 -0.74
CA ILE A 61 -30.64 -33.42 -0.45
C ILE A 61 -31.56 -33.84 -1.60
N GLY A 62 -31.02 -34.16 -2.77
CA GLY A 62 -31.78 -34.66 -3.92
C GLY A 62 -32.60 -33.57 -4.64
N LYS A 63 -33.88 -33.86 -4.90
CA LYS A 63 -34.75 -33.01 -5.75
C LYS A 63 -34.88 -31.55 -5.30
N PRO A 64 -34.99 -31.21 -3.99
CA PRO A 64 -35.04 -29.82 -3.54
C PRO A 64 -33.89 -28.95 -4.05
N ALA A 65 -32.66 -29.49 -4.10
CA ALA A 65 -31.49 -28.76 -4.59
C ALA A 65 -31.68 -28.20 -6.01
N LYS A 66 -32.33 -28.97 -6.89
CA LYS A 66 -32.56 -28.56 -8.28
C LYS A 66 -33.48 -27.35 -8.41
N LYS A 67 -34.33 -27.08 -7.41
CA LYS A 67 -35.23 -25.92 -7.37
C LYS A 67 -34.49 -24.62 -7.04
N LEU A 68 -33.27 -24.69 -6.50
CA LEU A 68 -32.47 -23.51 -6.15
C LEU A 68 -32.10 -22.65 -7.37
N HIS A 69 -32.13 -23.22 -8.57
CA HIS A 69 -31.86 -22.52 -9.82
C HIS A 69 -33.04 -21.71 -10.35
N THR A 70 -34.24 -21.88 -9.78
CA THR A 70 -35.42 -21.17 -10.25
C THR A 70 -35.19 -19.66 -10.16
N ALA A 71 -35.47 -18.96 -11.25
CA ALA A 71 -35.29 -17.51 -11.38
C ALA A 71 -33.88 -16.99 -11.03
N ARG A 72 -32.84 -17.82 -11.20
CA ARG A 72 -31.44 -17.45 -11.00
C ARG A 72 -30.66 -17.57 -12.30
N SER A 73 -29.84 -16.58 -12.63
CA SER A 73 -28.86 -16.70 -13.71
C SER A 73 -27.47 -16.98 -13.13
N ARG A 74 -26.54 -17.46 -13.96
CA ARG A 74 -25.13 -17.55 -13.55
C ARG A 74 -24.49 -16.16 -13.54
N ASN A 75 -24.96 -15.23 -14.38
CA ASN A 75 -24.36 -13.91 -14.55
C ASN A 75 -24.51 -13.04 -13.30
N ASP A 76 -25.73 -12.97 -12.75
CA ASP A 76 -26.02 -12.25 -11.51
C ASP A 76 -25.44 -12.96 -10.29
N GLN A 77 -25.42 -14.30 -10.29
CA GLN A 77 -24.76 -15.08 -9.23
C GLN A 77 -23.26 -14.78 -9.13
N VAL A 78 -22.52 -14.86 -10.25
CA VAL A 78 -21.08 -14.58 -10.27
C VAL A 78 -20.80 -13.13 -9.87
N SER A 79 -21.57 -12.18 -10.39
CA SER A 79 -21.42 -10.77 -10.02
C SER A 79 -21.72 -10.53 -8.53
N THR A 80 -22.77 -11.16 -8.00
CA THR A 80 -23.11 -11.09 -6.57
C THR A 80 -21.99 -11.66 -5.71
N ASP A 81 -21.47 -12.84 -6.04
CA ASP A 81 -20.39 -13.46 -5.27
C ASP A 81 -19.14 -12.58 -5.26
N PHE A 82 -18.82 -11.94 -6.39
CA PHE A 82 -17.65 -11.06 -6.46
C PHE A 82 -17.88 -9.75 -5.71
N ARG A 83 -19.05 -9.11 -5.88
CA ARG A 83 -19.39 -7.86 -5.18
C ARG A 83 -19.53 -8.06 -3.68
N LEU A 84 -20.04 -9.21 -3.20
CA LEU A 84 -20.06 -9.53 -1.76
C LEU A 84 -18.67 -9.57 -1.13
N TRP A 85 -17.61 -9.72 -1.92
CA TRP A 85 -16.24 -9.60 -1.42
C TRP A 85 -15.79 -8.14 -1.24
N PHE A 86 -16.47 -7.17 -1.87
CA PHE A 86 -16.01 -5.78 -1.98
C PHE A 86 -16.97 -4.70 -1.47
N ALA A 87 -18.28 -4.96 -1.49
CA ALA A 87 -19.28 -3.90 -1.36
C ALA A 87 -20.47 -4.33 -0.51
N ASP A 88 -20.89 -3.41 0.37
CA ASP A 88 -22.08 -3.56 1.21
C ASP A 88 -23.36 -3.04 0.53
N THR A 89 -23.26 -2.53 -0.70
CA THR A 89 -24.37 -1.87 -1.42
C THR A 89 -24.90 -2.67 -2.61
N ILE A 90 -26.22 -2.67 -2.76
CA ILE A 90 -26.94 -3.32 -3.87
C ILE A 90 -26.92 -2.39 -5.10
N THR A 91 -26.63 -2.96 -6.27
CA THR A 91 -26.71 -2.26 -7.56
C THR A 91 -28.15 -1.93 -7.93
N ARG A 92 -28.38 -0.75 -8.52
CA ARG A 92 -29.73 -0.22 -8.78
C ARG A 92 -30.32 -0.66 -10.12
N ASN A 93 -29.50 -1.24 -10.99
CA ASN A 93 -29.90 -1.65 -12.33
C ASN A 93 -29.35 -3.05 -12.62
N SER A 94 -30.19 -3.94 -13.17
CA SER A 94 -29.81 -5.34 -13.41
C SER A 94 -28.82 -5.53 -14.55
N MET A 95 -28.85 -4.67 -15.59
CA MET A 95 -27.87 -4.74 -16.68
C MET A 95 -26.50 -4.30 -16.19
N ASP A 96 -26.46 -3.19 -15.46
CA ASP A 96 -25.27 -2.67 -14.80
C ASP A 96 -24.67 -3.71 -13.83
N ALA A 97 -25.53 -4.32 -13.00
CA ALA A 97 -25.13 -5.34 -12.03
C ALA A 97 -24.32 -6.49 -12.64
N VAL A 98 -24.67 -6.95 -13.85
CA VAL A 98 -24.02 -8.12 -14.48
C VAL A 98 -22.90 -7.74 -15.45
N SER A 99 -22.90 -6.50 -15.96
CA SER A 99 -21.97 -6.05 -16.99
C SER A 99 -20.78 -5.29 -16.43
N ASP A 100 -20.99 -4.49 -15.39
CA ASP A 100 -19.98 -3.54 -14.95
C ASP A 100 -18.94 -4.17 -14.01
N ARG A 101 -17.74 -3.59 -14.03
CA ARG A 101 -16.55 -4.01 -13.27
C ARG A 101 -15.85 -2.80 -12.62
N ASP A 102 -16.56 -1.70 -12.43
CA ASP A 102 -16.06 -0.50 -11.74
C ASP A 102 -15.39 -0.83 -10.39
N PHE A 103 -16.07 -1.60 -9.54
CA PHE A 103 -15.63 -1.94 -8.19
C PHE A 103 -14.27 -2.65 -8.16
N VAL A 104 -13.99 -3.51 -9.13
CA VAL A 104 -12.68 -4.16 -9.25
C VAL A 104 -11.62 -3.26 -9.87
N LEU A 105 -11.99 -2.39 -10.82
CA LEU A 105 -11.08 -1.39 -11.36
C LEU A 105 -10.66 -0.37 -10.29
N GLU A 106 -11.57 0.04 -9.42
CA GLU A 106 -11.30 0.93 -8.28
C GLU A 106 -10.34 0.27 -7.29
N LEU A 107 -10.58 -1.00 -6.93
CA LEU A 107 -9.66 -1.79 -6.11
C LEU A 107 -8.27 -1.88 -6.75
N LEU A 108 -8.19 -2.30 -8.01
CA LEU A 108 -6.92 -2.44 -8.71
C LEU A 108 -6.18 -1.10 -8.82
N SER A 109 -6.92 0.00 -8.95
CA SER A 109 -6.36 1.36 -8.93
C SER A 109 -5.77 1.70 -7.56
N ALA A 110 -6.49 1.40 -6.47
CA ALA A 110 -5.99 1.57 -5.11
C ALA A 110 -4.76 0.69 -4.83
N ASN A 111 -4.77 -0.56 -5.29
CA ASN A 111 -3.65 -1.47 -5.20
C ASN A 111 -2.44 -0.95 -5.99
N ALA A 112 -2.63 -0.46 -7.22
CA ALA A 112 -1.56 0.13 -8.02
C ALA A 112 -0.95 1.36 -7.34
N ILE A 113 -1.77 2.27 -6.81
CA ILE A 113 -1.25 3.43 -6.06
C ILE A 113 -0.44 2.97 -4.84
N THR A 114 -0.94 1.98 -4.10
CA THR A 114 -0.24 1.39 -2.95
C THR A 114 1.09 0.75 -3.37
N ALA A 115 1.10 -0.05 -4.44
CA ALA A 115 2.31 -0.65 -4.99
C ALA A 115 3.37 0.39 -5.40
N MET A 116 2.94 1.52 -5.96
CA MET A 116 3.82 2.65 -6.30
C MET A 116 4.44 3.29 -5.04
N HIS A 117 3.67 3.47 -3.97
CA HIS A 117 4.21 3.99 -2.71
C HIS A 117 5.19 3.01 -2.07
N LEU A 118 4.87 1.72 -2.05
CA LEU A 118 5.74 0.67 -1.52
C LEU A 118 7.03 0.52 -2.34
N SER A 119 6.97 0.66 -3.67
CA SER A 119 8.17 0.60 -4.51
C SER A 119 9.11 1.79 -4.27
N ARG A 120 8.57 2.99 -4.01
CA ARG A 120 9.36 4.16 -3.60
C ARG A 120 10.02 3.97 -2.24
N LEU A 121 9.31 3.39 -1.27
CA LEU A 121 9.89 3.03 0.03
C LEU A 121 11.01 1.99 -0.13
N GLY A 122 10.77 0.98 -0.99
CA GLY A 122 11.77 -0.02 -1.33
C GLY A 122 13.02 0.58 -1.96
N GLU A 123 12.88 1.56 -2.86
CA GLU A 123 14.02 2.28 -3.45
C GLU A 123 14.88 2.95 -2.37
N GLU A 124 14.26 3.72 -1.47
CA GLU A 124 14.97 4.43 -0.38
C GLU A 124 15.73 3.44 0.50
N TRP A 125 15.09 2.35 0.93
CA TRP A 125 15.74 1.37 1.79
C TRP A 125 16.84 0.58 1.10
N VAL A 126 16.69 0.28 -0.20
CA VAL A 126 17.76 -0.34 -1.00
C VAL A 126 18.96 0.60 -1.08
N LEU A 127 18.74 1.88 -1.35
CA LEU A 127 19.79 2.89 -1.40
C LEU A 127 20.46 3.09 -0.03
N TRP A 128 19.68 3.21 1.03
CA TRP A 128 20.19 3.44 2.39
C TRP A 128 20.98 2.25 2.93
N ALA A 129 20.66 1.03 2.48
CA ALA A 129 21.37 -0.19 2.86
C ALA A 129 22.65 -0.44 2.04
N SER A 130 22.89 0.31 0.97
CA SER A 130 24.13 0.23 0.19
C SER A 130 25.37 0.55 1.04
N GLU A 131 26.54 0.08 0.62
CA GLU A 131 27.80 0.36 1.34
C GLU A 131 28.19 1.85 1.26
N GLU A 132 27.84 2.49 0.14
CA GLU A 132 28.09 3.90 -0.12
C GLU A 132 27.34 4.79 0.88
N PHE A 133 26.05 4.51 1.11
CA PHE A 133 25.24 5.25 2.09
C PHE A 133 25.44 4.71 3.51
N GLY A 134 25.13 3.43 3.72
CA GLY A 134 25.28 2.73 5.00
C GLY A 134 24.43 3.33 6.13
N PHE A 135 23.27 3.91 5.81
CA PHE A 135 22.38 4.55 6.77
C PHE A 135 21.53 3.55 7.54
N ILE A 136 21.19 2.41 6.91
CA ILE A 136 20.48 1.32 7.57
C ILE A 136 21.23 0.00 7.40
N THR A 137 21.00 -0.92 8.32
CA THR A 137 21.47 -2.31 8.22
C THR A 137 20.30 -3.25 8.49
N PRO A 138 19.86 -4.04 7.49
CA PRO A 138 18.84 -5.05 7.71
C PRO A 138 19.37 -6.21 8.57
N SER A 139 18.49 -6.85 9.33
CA SER A 139 18.79 -8.10 10.02
C SER A 139 18.93 -9.26 9.02
N ASP A 140 19.45 -10.40 9.49
CA ASP A 140 19.59 -11.60 8.65
C ASP A 140 18.23 -12.24 8.30
N SER A 141 17.15 -11.93 9.04
CA SER A 141 15.80 -12.44 8.74
C SER A 141 15.16 -11.73 7.54
N VAL A 142 15.62 -10.51 7.21
CA VAL A 142 15.08 -9.68 6.14
C VAL A 142 16.14 -9.29 5.10
N SER A 143 17.25 -10.04 5.03
CA SER A 143 18.28 -9.87 4.02
C SER A 143 18.89 -11.19 3.60
N THR A 144 19.42 -11.25 2.38
CA THR A 144 20.32 -12.35 2.00
C THR A 144 21.78 -11.93 2.16
N GLY A 145 22.65 -12.90 2.41
CA GLY A 145 24.08 -12.67 2.57
C GLY A 145 24.92 -13.68 1.80
N SER A 146 26.21 -13.37 1.65
CA SER A 146 27.19 -14.31 1.09
C SER A 146 28.01 -14.92 2.21
N SER A 147 28.23 -16.24 2.15
CA SER A 147 29.15 -16.93 3.07
C SER A 147 30.61 -16.47 2.93
N ILE A 148 30.98 -15.86 1.80
CA ILE A 148 32.32 -15.32 1.52
C ILE A 148 32.43 -13.87 2.01
N MET A 149 31.34 -13.11 1.99
CA MET A 149 31.30 -11.69 2.37
C MET A 149 30.31 -11.49 3.52
N PRO A 150 30.70 -11.80 4.77
CA PRO A 150 29.78 -11.89 5.90
C PRO A 150 29.15 -10.54 6.31
N ARG A 151 29.67 -9.41 5.81
CA ARG A 151 29.09 -8.08 6.06
C ARG A 151 28.15 -7.61 4.94
N LYS A 152 28.14 -8.29 3.79
CA LYS A 152 27.28 -7.92 2.67
C LYS A 152 25.87 -8.44 2.94
N LYS A 153 24.95 -7.53 3.25
CA LYS A 153 23.52 -7.81 3.42
C LYS A 153 22.74 -7.16 2.30
N ASN A 154 22.07 -7.98 1.51
CA ASN A 154 21.27 -7.53 0.39
C ASN A 154 19.82 -7.31 0.86
N PRO A 155 19.22 -6.15 0.59
CA PRO A 155 17.81 -5.89 0.90
C PRO A 155 16.87 -6.52 -0.15
N ASP A 156 17.08 -7.79 -0.52
CA ASP A 156 16.31 -8.49 -1.56
C ASP A 156 14.79 -8.42 -1.35
N PRO A 157 14.25 -8.51 -0.12
CA PRO A 157 12.81 -8.38 0.08
C PRO A 157 12.25 -7.05 -0.45
N MET A 158 12.99 -5.95 -0.29
CA MET A 158 12.58 -4.64 -0.79
C MET A 158 12.82 -4.48 -2.29
N GLU A 159 13.83 -5.14 -2.85
CA GLU A 159 13.99 -5.26 -4.31
C GLU A 159 12.82 -6.02 -4.94
N LEU A 160 12.33 -7.08 -4.27
CA LEU A 160 11.15 -7.81 -4.69
C LEU A 160 9.89 -6.96 -4.59
N VAL A 161 9.70 -6.17 -3.51
CA VAL A 161 8.59 -5.20 -3.41
C VAL A 161 8.61 -4.24 -4.62
N ARG A 162 9.77 -3.69 -4.96
CA ARG A 162 9.93 -2.81 -6.14
C ARG A 162 9.62 -3.55 -7.45
N GLY A 163 10.07 -4.79 -7.62
CA GLY A 163 9.75 -5.58 -8.82
C GLY A 163 8.28 -5.96 -8.92
N LYS A 164 7.63 -6.27 -7.79
CA LYS A 164 6.23 -6.70 -7.72
C LYS A 164 5.24 -5.58 -7.99
N SER A 165 5.62 -4.31 -7.81
CA SER A 165 4.75 -3.20 -8.20
C SER A 165 4.40 -3.23 -9.69
N ALA A 166 5.32 -3.65 -10.57
CA ALA A 166 5.04 -3.80 -11.99
C ALA A 166 3.97 -4.86 -12.30
N ARG A 167 3.91 -5.94 -11.51
CA ARG A 167 2.89 -6.99 -11.62
C ARG A 167 1.50 -6.41 -11.30
N VAL A 168 1.40 -5.69 -10.17
CA VAL A 168 0.16 -5.02 -9.75
C VAL A 168 -0.31 -3.97 -10.77
N PHE A 169 0.61 -3.22 -11.39
CA PHE A 169 0.25 -2.29 -12.47
C PHE A 169 -0.27 -3.03 -13.71
N GLY A 170 0.35 -4.17 -14.04
CA GLY A 170 -0.07 -5.04 -15.13
C GLY A 170 -1.50 -5.55 -14.95
N ASP A 171 -1.88 -5.92 -13.73
CA ASP A 171 -3.24 -6.38 -13.42
C ASP A 171 -4.29 -5.30 -13.70
N LEU A 172 -4.02 -4.06 -13.25
CA LEU A 172 -4.91 -2.92 -13.52
C LEU A 172 -5.04 -2.66 -15.03
N VAL A 173 -3.92 -2.60 -15.75
CA VAL A 173 -3.92 -2.34 -17.19
C VAL A 173 -4.67 -3.44 -17.93
N THR A 174 -4.46 -4.70 -17.54
CA THR A 174 -5.15 -5.86 -18.11
C THR A 174 -6.66 -5.70 -17.99
N LEU A 175 -7.16 -5.39 -16.79
CA LEU A 175 -8.61 -5.27 -16.56
C LEU A 175 -9.21 -4.03 -17.24
N GLN A 176 -8.49 -2.91 -17.26
CA GLN A 176 -8.92 -1.71 -18.00
C GLN A 176 -9.07 -1.99 -19.50
N VAL A 177 -8.09 -2.68 -20.08
CA VAL A 177 -8.11 -3.04 -21.51
C VAL A 177 -9.18 -4.09 -21.81
N LEU A 178 -9.41 -5.06 -20.90
CA LEU A 178 -10.48 -6.04 -21.01
C LEU A 178 -11.85 -5.36 -21.09
N CYS A 179 -12.11 -4.39 -20.20
CA CYS A 179 -13.41 -3.71 -20.14
C CYS A 179 -13.63 -2.72 -21.29
N LYS A 180 -12.55 -2.27 -21.95
CA LYS A 180 -12.61 -1.19 -22.95
C LYS A 180 -13.44 -1.59 -24.17
N GLY A 181 -14.58 -0.93 -24.32
CA GLY A 181 -15.43 -1.04 -25.51
C GLY A 181 -16.26 -2.31 -25.60
N LEU A 182 -16.44 -3.03 -24.49
CA LEU A 182 -17.39 -4.16 -24.43
C LEU A 182 -18.84 -3.64 -24.57
N PRO A 183 -19.68 -4.29 -25.39
CA PRO A 183 -21.10 -3.97 -25.46
C PRO A 183 -21.83 -4.48 -24.22
N LEU A 184 -22.95 -3.85 -23.85
CA LEU A 184 -23.78 -4.36 -22.75
C LEU A 184 -24.51 -5.65 -23.16
N ALA A 185 -24.84 -6.57 -22.24
CA ALA A 185 -24.56 -6.55 -20.80
C ALA A 185 -23.44 -7.52 -20.40
N TYR A 186 -23.74 -8.80 -20.17
CA TYR A 186 -22.71 -9.80 -19.87
C TYR A 186 -22.05 -10.31 -21.16
N ASN A 187 -20.72 -10.30 -21.19
CA ASN A 187 -19.90 -10.98 -22.19
C ASN A 187 -18.99 -11.98 -21.48
N ARG A 188 -18.65 -13.08 -22.16
CA ARG A 188 -17.82 -14.13 -21.56
C ARG A 188 -16.38 -13.66 -21.28
N ASP A 189 -15.95 -12.60 -21.95
CA ASP A 189 -14.74 -11.82 -21.69
C ASP A 189 -14.61 -11.47 -20.19
N LEU A 190 -15.73 -11.14 -19.53
CA LEU A 190 -15.77 -10.80 -18.11
C LEU A 190 -15.50 -11.98 -17.17
N GLN A 191 -15.13 -13.16 -17.68
CA GLN A 191 -14.58 -14.24 -16.85
C GLN A 191 -13.10 -13.99 -16.50
N GLU A 192 -12.38 -13.22 -17.32
CA GLU A 192 -10.96 -12.85 -17.16
C GLU A 192 -10.74 -11.76 -16.10
N ASP A 193 -11.79 -11.33 -15.39
CA ASP A 193 -11.71 -10.35 -14.31
C ASP A 193 -11.06 -10.91 -13.02
N LYS A 194 -11.19 -12.21 -12.77
CA LYS A 194 -10.79 -12.87 -11.51
C LYS A 194 -9.29 -12.95 -11.33
N GLU A 195 -8.57 -13.41 -12.37
CA GLU A 195 -7.12 -13.63 -12.28
C GLU A 195 -6.34 -12.36 -11.92
N PRO A 196 -6.46 -11.22 -12.64
CA PRO A 196 -5.74 -10.00 -12.30
C PRO A 196 -6.13 -9.47 -10.92
N VAL A 197 -7.40 -9.62 -10.51
CA VAL A 197 -7.86 -9.17 -9.19
C VAL A 197 -7.24 -10.00 -8.07
N PHE A 198 -7.30 -11.32 -8.16
CA PHE A 198 -6.72 -12.19 -7.13
C PHE A 198 -5.20 -12.08 -7.07
N ASP A 199 -4.54 -11.95 -8.22
CA ASP A 199 -3.10 -11.78 -8.28
C ASP A 199 -2.65 -10.44 -7.65
N SER A 200 -3.36 -9.35 -7.96
CA SER A 200 -3.10 -8.03 -7.40
C SER A 200 -3.28 -8.01 -5.88
N VAL A 201 -4.39 -8.56 -5.38
CA VAL A 201 -4.67 -8.60 -3.92
C VAL A 201 -3.64 -9.44 -3.19
N LYS A 202 -3.34 -10.65 -3.69
CA LYS A 202 -2.30 -11.51 -3.10
C LYS A 202 -0.94 -10.82 -3.08
N THR A 203 -0.60 -10.13 -4.18
CA THR A 203 0.67 -9.45 -4.32
C THR A 203 0.78 -8.26 -3.36
N ILE A 204 -0.25 -7.42 -3.25
CA ILE A 204 -0.25 -6.27 -2.33
C ILE A 204 -0.18 -6.67 -0.86
N ILE A 205 -0.93 -7.70 -0.44
CA ILE A 205 -0.84 -8.22 0.93
C ILE A 205 0.59 -8.66 1.23
N GLY A 206 1.20 -9.46 0.34
CA GLY A 206 2.59 -9.89 0.50
C GLY A 206 3.59 -8.72 0.50
N MET A 207 3.38 -7.69 -0.32
CA MET A 207 4.23 -6.50 -0.33
C MET A 207 4.14 -5.72 0.99
N LEU A 208 2.94 -5.59 1.58
CA LEU A 208 2.72 -4.93 2.87
C LEU A 208 3.36 -5.73 4.02
N GLU A 209 3.16 -7.04 4.06
CA GLU A 209 3.75 -7.93 5.07
C GLU A 209 5.28 -7.86 5.04
N VAL A 210 5.87 -8.00 3.85
CA VAL A 210 7.34 -7.90 3.66
C VAL A 210 7.86 -6.53 4.06
N SER A 211 7.20 -5.45 3.65
CA SER A 211 7.65 -4.09 3.98
C SER A 211 7.55 -3.81 5.49
N SER A 212 6.51 -4.31 6.15
CA SER A 212 6.34 -4.21 7.61
C SER A 212 7.40 -4.99 8.37
N GLU A 213 7.65 -6.24 7.97
CA GLU A 213 8.68 -7.08 8.58
C GLU A 213 10.07 -6.44 8.40
N PHE A 214 10.37 -5.92 7.21
CA PHE A 214 11.61 -5.20 6.96
C PHE A 214 11.74 -3.97 7.87
N ALA A 215 10.69 -3.14 7.98
CA ALA A 215 10.68 -1.95 8.84
C ALA A 215 11.02 -2.26 10.31
N GLN A 216 10.55 -3.40 10.82
CA GLN A 216 10.77 -3.83 12.21
C GLN A 216 12.18 -4.40 12.44
N ASN A 217 12.87 -4.79 11.37
CA ASN A 217 14.13 -5.53 11.41
C ASN A 217 15.30 -4.76 10.78
N ILE A 218 15.22 -3.43 10.74
CA ILE A 218 16.35 -2.55 10.35
C ILE A 218 16.93 -1.82 11.55
N THR A 219 18.23 -1.58 11.52
CA THR A 219 18.93 -0.71 12.47
C THR A 219 19.51 0.51 11.75
N TYR A 220 19.36 1.69 12.34
CA TYR A 220 19.93 2.93 11.80
C TYR A 220 21.36 3.15 12.29
N ASN A 221 22.26 3.48 11.37
CA ASN A 221 23.64 3.85 11.69
C ASN A 221 23.72 5.35 11.98
N GLN A 222 23.48 5.72 13.25
CA GLN A 222 23.48 7.11 13.69
C GLN A 222 24.80 7.82 13.38
N ASP A 223 25.94 7.16 13.54
CA ASP A 223 27.25 7.73 13.27
C ASP A 223 27.46 8.07 11.78
N ARG A 224 27.07 7.16 10.87
CA ARG A 224 27.12 7.40 9.41
C ARG A 224 26.20 8.55 9.02
N ILE A 225 24.97 8.54 9.52
CA ILE A 225 23.98 9.60 9.24
C ILE A 225 24.52 10.95 9.72
N GLN A 226 24.97 11.03 10.98
CA GLN A 226 25.49 12.27 11.56
C GLN A 226 26.68 12.84 10.79
N LYS A 227 27.56 11.98 10.26
CA LYS A 227 28.70 12.41 9.42
C LYS A 227 28.28 12.90 8.04
N ALA A 228 27.14 12.47 7.53
CA ALA A 228 26.64 12.89 6.21
C ALA A 228 25.91 14.23 6.26
N LEU A 229 25.29 14.61 7.38
CA LEU A 229 24.48 15.83 7.50
C LEU A 229 25.25 17.13 7.17
N PRO A 230 26.52 17.33 7.59
CA PRO A 230 27.22 18.59 7.32
C PRO A 230 27.63 18.75 5.86
N ALA A 231 27.77 17.67 5.08
CA ALA A 231 28.35 17.73 3.74
C ALA A 231 27.57 18.59 2.73
N GLY A 232 26.32 18.93 3.02
CA GLY A 232 25.44 19.70 2.11
C GLY A 232 25.25 21.18 2.45
N HIS A 233 25.86 21.72 3.51
CA HIS A 233 25.52 23.05 4.05
C HIS A 233 23.99 23.24 4.21
N LEU A 234 23.33 22.22 4.78
CA LEU A 234 21.87 22.12 4.86
C LEU A 234 21.23 23.27 5.67
N ASP A 235 22.02 23.90 6.53
CA ASP A 235 21.70 25.08 7.34
C ASP A 235 21.74 26.40 6.58
N ALA A 236 22.14 26.41 5.30
CA ALA A 236 22.11 27.60 4.45
C ALA A 236 20.70 28.20 4.32
N THR A 237 19.66 27.37 4.31
CA THR A 237 18.26 27.85 4.24
C THR A 237 17.87 28.57 5.51
N THR A 238 18.24 28.05 6.69
CA THR A 238 17.93 28.70 7.96
C THR A 238 18.76 29.95 8.20
N LEU A 239 19.97 30.02 7.63
CA LEU A 239 20.73 31.26 7.54
C LEU A 239 20.03 32.31 6.66
N ALA A 240 19.39 31.90 5.56
CA ALA A 240 18.63 32.81 4.72
C ALA A 240 17.40 33.38 5.45
N ASP A 241 16.73 32.55 6.24
CA ASP A 241 15.59 32.95 7.08
C ASP A 241 16.01 33.91 8.20
N TYR A 242 17.17 33.67 8.84
CA TYR A 242 17.75 34.55 9.86
C TYR A 242 17.88 35.99 9.37
N LEU A 243 18.33 36.18 8.13
CA LEU A 243 18.58 37.52 7.58
C LEU A 243 17.30 38.37 7.52
N GLY A 244 16.11 37.78 7.37
CA GLY A 244 14.84 38.52 7.37
C GLY A 244 14.69 39.59 6.27
N ILE A 245 15.54 39.56 5.24
CA ILE A 245 15.60 40.52 4.14
C ILE A 245 15.03 39.93 2.83
N PRO A 246 14.81 40.73 1.76
CA PRO A 246 14.34 40.20 0.48
C PRO A 246 15.16 39.02 -0.03
N PHE A 247 14.47 37.97 -0.49
CA PHE A 247 15.05 36.66 -0.81
C PHE A 247 16.30 36.74 -1.71
N ARG A 248 16.27 37.57 -2.76
CA ARG A 248 17.42 37.69 -3.69
C ARG A 248 18.69 38.22 -3.00
N THR A 249 18.53 39.13 -2.05
CA THR A 249 19.64 39.69 -1.27
C THR A 249 20.11 38.69 -0.22
N SER A 250 19.17 38.02 0.46
CA SER A 250 19.49 36.95 1.43
C SER A 250 20.28 35.82 0.76
N HIS A 251 19.80 35.33 -0.39
CA HIS A 251 20.46 34.29 -1.17
C HIS A 251 21.87 34.68 -1.64
N ASP A 252 22.12 35.95 -2.01
CA ASP A 252 23.48 36.41 -2.36
C ASP A 252 24.43 36.35 -1.15
N ILE A 253 23.98 36.84 0.00
CA ILE A 253 24.77 36.84 1.25
C ILE A 253 25.09 35.40 1.67
N VAL A 254 24.08 34.53 1.70
CA VAL A 254 24.24 33.11 2.04
C VAL A 254 25.16 32.41 1.03
N GLY A 255 25.00 32.68 -0.27
CA GLY A 255 25.87 32.14 -1.31
C GLY A 255 27.34 32.52 -1.11
N ARG A 256 27.63 33.74 -0.66
CA ARG A 256 28.99 34.17 -0.31
C ARG A 256 29.52 33.47 0.95
N ALA A 257 28.67 33.25 1.96
CA ALA A 257 29.05 32.48 3.15
C ALA A 257 29.38 31.02 2.80
N VAL A 258 28.54 30.36 2.00
CA VAL A 258 28.78 29.00 1.52
C VAL A 258 30.05 28.94 0.66
N ALA A 259 30.28 29.92 -0.22
CA ALA A 259 31.51 29.97 -1.00
C ALA A 259 32.77 30.09 -0.12
N LEU A 260 32.70 30.86 0.98
CA LEU A 260 33.77 30.95 1.96
C LEU A 260 34.00 29.62 2.68
N CYS A 261 32.93 28.92 3.07
CA CYS A 261 33.01 27.58 3.65
C CYS A 261 33.69 26.57 2.72
N VAL A 262 33.32 26.57 1.44
CA VAL A 262 33.93 25.71 0.42
C VAL A 262 35.42 26.03 0.25
N TYR A 263 35.77 27.32 0.22
CA TYR A 263 37.18 27.75 0.13
C TYR A 263 38.01 27.31 1.35
N LYS A 264 37.44 27.41 2.55
CA LYS A 264 38.10 27.04 3.81
C LYS A 264 37.98 25.54 4.15
N ASN A 265 37.21 24.78 3.39
CA ASN A 265 36.84 23.40 3.70
C ASN A 265 36.27 23.24 5.14
N CYS A 266 35.31 24.09 5.49
CA CYS A 266 34.63 24.10 6.79
C CYS A 266 33.11 24.20 6.63
N GLN A 267 32.35 24.10 7.72
CA GLN A 267 30.90 24.27 7.72
C GLN A 267 30.50 25.72 8.01
N LEU A 268 29.22 26.06 7.79
CA LEU A 268 28.70 27.40 8.08
C LEU A 268 28.81 27.70 9.58
N GLN A 269 28.45 26.74 10.43
CA GLN A 269 28.62 26.82 11.89
C GLN A 269 30.08 27.03 12.35
N ASP A 270 31.08 26.72 11.50
CA ASP A 270 32.50 26.86 11.83
C ASP A 270 33.05 28.25 11.46
N LEU A 271 32.28 29.08 10.74
CA LEU A 271 32.68 30.46 10.42
C LEU A 271 32.66 31.32 11.68
N THR A 272 33.67 32.15 11.85
CA THR A 272 33.72 33.12 12.95
C THR A 272 32.78 34.31 12.69
N LEU A 273 32.38 35.02 13.75
CA LEU A 273 31.52 36.19 13.60
C LEU A 273 32.19 37.28 12.76
N ASP A 274 33.50 37.49 12.91
CA ASP A 274 34.26 38.44 12.10
C ASP A 274 34.21 38.09 10.60
N GLU A 275 34.25 36.79 10.27
CA GLU A 275 34.13 36.32 8.89
C GLU A 275 32.73 36.53 8.32
N LEU A 276 31.69 36.26 9.12
CA LEU A 276 30.32 36.54 8.74
C LEU A 276 30.10 38.06 8.56
N LEU A 277 30.57 38.88 9.49
CA LEU A 277 30.52 40.34 9.42
C LEU A 277 31.25 40.91 8.19
N SER A 278 32.34 40.26 7.76
CA SER A 278 33.05 40.63 6.53
C SER A 278 32.19 40.45 5.27
N ILE A 279 31.21 39.53 5.30
CA ILE A 279 30.26 39.30 4.21
C ILE A 279 29.10 40.30 4.28
N ASN A 280 28.54 40.51 5.47
CA ASN A 280 27.48 41.48 5.71
C ASN A 280 27.42 41.86 7.21
N THR A 281 27.22 43.15 7.49
CA THR A 281 27.16 43.68 8.86
C THR A 281 25.86 43.34 9.62
N VAL A 282 24.91 42.65 8.98
CA VAL A 282 23.64 42.24 9.60
C VAL A 282 23.80 41.03 10.54
N PHE A 283 24.90 40.28 10.42
CA PHE A 283 25.16 39.14 11.30
C PHE A 283 25.53 39.58 12.71
N ASP A 284 24.98 38.91 13.71
CA ASP A 284 25.33 39.04 15.12
C ASP A 284 25.53 37.63 15.72
N THR A 285 25.93 37.56 16.99
CA THR A 285 26.16 36.35 17.79
C THR A 285 24.98 35.37 17.81
N ASP A 286 23.75 35.84 17.60
CA ASP A 286 22.54 35.01 17.52
C ASP A 286 22.43 34.19 16.23
N VAL A 287 23.26 34.46 15.21
CA VAL A 287 23.32 33.67 13.96
C VAL A 287 23.60 32.18 14.24
N TYR A 288 24.38 31.88 15.28
CA TYR A 288 24.72 30.50 15.65
C TYR A 288 23.52 29.70 16.18
N ASP A 289 22.42 30.36 16.57
CA ASP A 289 21.15 29.71 16.90
C ASP A 289 20.37 29.26 15.64
N TYR A 290 20.86 29.62 14.44
CA TYR A 290 20.30 29.26 13.14
C TYR A 290 21.22 28.37 12.30
N LEU A 291 22.48 28.24 12.72
CA LEU A 291 23.51 27.41 12.07
C LEU A 291 23.65 26.06 12.75
N GLY A 292 24.00 25.04 11.96
CA GLY A 292 24.05 23.66 12.38
C GLY A 292 22.70 22.95 12.30
N VAL A 293 22.76 21.67 11.95
CA VAL A 293 21.58 20.86 11.57
C VAL A 293 20.54 20.78 12.69
N GLU A 294 20.96 20.61 13.94
CA GLU A 294 20.05 20.55 15.09
C GLU A 294 19.28 21.86 15.29
N ASN A 295 19.96 22.99 15.13
CA ASN A 295 19.34 24.31 15.25
C ASN A 295 18.42 24.58 14.08
N SER A 296 18.81 24.22 12.86
CA SER A 296 17.95 24.32 11.68
C SER A 296 16.63 23.55 11.86
N ILE A 297 16.70 22.31 12.37
CA ILE A 297 15.50 21.50 12.64
C ILE A 297 14.57 22.18 13.63
N LYS A 298 15.09 22.82 14.68
CA LYS A 298 14.27 23.55 15.68
C LYS A 298 13.54 24.76 15.10
N LYS A 299 14.04 25.37 14.01
CA LYS A 299 13.40 26.53 13.38
C LYS A 299 12.23 26.14 12.47
N PHE A 300 12.21 24.90 11.97
CA PHE A 300 11.10 24.38 11.20
C PHE A 300 9.88 24.15 12.09
N SER A 301 8.91 25.06 12.03
CA SER A 301 7.74 25.08 12.92
C SER A 301 6.40 25.13 12.18
N SER A 302 6.43 25.14 10.85
CA SER A 302 5.22 25.12 10.04
C SER A 302 4.61 23.72 10.01
N TYR A 303 3.28 23.67 9.89
CA TYR A 303 2.55 22.41 9.71
C TYR A 303 3.11 21.64 8.50
N GLY A 304 3.46 20.38 8.70
CA GLY A 304 4.07 19.55 7.64
C GLY A 304 5.59 19.52 7.66
N SER A 305 6.26 20.40 8.40
CA SER A 305 7.73 20.52 8.39
C SER A 305 8.45 19.43 9.20
N THR A 306 9.77 19.34 9.03
CA THR A 306 10.63 18.35 9.70
C THR A 306 11.06 18.74 11.11
N GLY A 307 10.53 19.83 11.69
CA GLY A 307 10.83 20.17 13.07
C GLY A 307 10.33 19.12 14.05
N SER A 308 11.06 18.91 15.15
CA SER A 308 10.80 17.82 16.08
C SER A 308 9.38 17.84 16.66
N GLU A 309 8.86 19.03 17.02
CA GLU A 309 7.48 19.18 17.49
C GLU A 309 6.45 18.89 16.40
N CYS A 310 6.73 19.31 15.15
CA CYS A 310 5.86 19.04 14.00
C CYS A 310 5.79 17.54 13.67
N VAL A 311 6.94 16.85 13.70
CA VAL A 311 7.01 15.40 13.48
C VAL A 311 6.29 14.65 14.59
N ALA A 312 6.48 15.04 15.85
CA ALA A 312 5.75 14.45 16.98
C ALA A 312 4.22 14.59 16.82
N ALA A 313 3.75 15.79 16.46
CA ALA A 313 2.32 16.01 16.20
C ALA A 313 1.77 15.17 15.03
N GLN A 314 2.57 14.94 13.98
CA GLN A 314 2.19 14.06 12.87
C GLN A 314 2.13 12.59 13.29
N LEU A 315 3.06 12.13 14.14
CA LEU A 315 3.03 10.78 14.69
C LEU A 315 1.76 10.56 15.53
N ASP A 316 1.45 11.50 16.44
CA ASP A 316 0.25 11.43 17.27
C ASP A 316 -1.04 11.41 16.43
N PHE A 317 -1.08 12.20 15.36
CA PHE A 317 -2.19 12.19 14.40
C PHE A 317 -2.40 10.80 13.79
N TRP A 318 -1.34 10.14 13.32
CA TRP A 318 -1.44 8.82 12.71
C TRP A 318 -1.75 7.71 13.71
N ILE A 319 -1.17 7.76 14.91
CA ILE A 319 -1.50 6.83 16.00
C ILE A 319 -3.00 6.89 16.30
N THR A 320 -3.54 8.11 16.44
CA THR A 320 -4.96 8.33 16.70
C THR A 320 -5.82 7.86 15.52
N ARG A 321 -5.46 8.26 14.30
CA ARG A 321 -6.24 7.94 13.09
C ARG A 321 -6.28 6.43 12.79
N LEU A 322 -5.21 5.71 13.10
CA LEU A 322 -5.08 4.27 12.87
C LEU A 322 -5.51 3.43 14.07
N ASN A 323 -5.95 4.05 15.18
CA ASN A 323 -6.29 3.37 16.43
C ASN A 323 -5.18 2.43 16.93
N ILE A 324 -3.92 2.89 16.85
CA ILE A 324 -2.78 2.12 17.37
C ILE A 324 -2.74 2.33 18.88
N ASN A 325 -2.98 1.27 19.66
CA ASN A 325 -2.87 1.33 21.12
C ASN A 325 -1.39 1.54 21.49
N GLN A 326 -1.10 2.60 22.25
CA GLN A 326 0.22 2.84 22.84
C GLN A 326 0.50 1.88 24.01
#